data_AF-A0A2D7BT72-F1
#
_entry.id   AF-A0A2D7BT72-F1
#
_cell.length_a   1.000
_cell.length_b   1.000
_cell.length_c   1.000
_cell.angle_alpha   90.00
_cell.angle_beta   90.00
_cell.angle_gamma   90.00
#
_symmetry.space_group_name_H-M   'P 1'
#
loop_
_entity.id
_entity.type
_entity.pdbx_description
1 polymer ?
#
loop_
_entity_poly.entity_id
_entity_poly.type
_entity_poly.pdbx_seq_one_letter_code
_entity_poly.pdbx_strand_id
1 'polypeptide(L)' 'MYAVFYDNKPINLRSLNTLVNFPGPKYKKVSFSNSGHAFNLATRLNKLFKTDKFQVIKFTKGEVIVENNSEQGMV' A
#
# COMPACT_ATOMS: atom_id res chain seq x y z
N MET A 1 13.20 -2.04 1.63
CA MET A 1 12.00 -1.18 1.55
C MET A 1 10.96 -1.68 2.54
N TYR A 2 10.13 -0.82 3.13
CA TYR A 2 9.06 -1.23 4.05
C TYR A 2 7.70 -0.85 3.49
N ALA A 3 6.68 -1.70 3.64
CA ALA A 3 5.31 -1.33 3.28
C ALA A 3 4.33 -1.82 4.35
N VAL A 4 3.18 -1.17 4.42
CA VAL A 4 2.09 -1.57 5.32
C VAL A 4 1.15 -2.49 4.56
N PHE A 5 0.79 -3.60 5.18
CA PHE A 5 -0.12 -4.62 4.67
C PHE A 5 -1.33 -4.69 5.58
N TYR A 6 -2.47 -5.05 5.02
CA TYR A 6 -3.68 -5.39 5.78
C TYR A 6 -4.00 -6.85 5.50
N ASP A 7 -4.00 -7.69 6.53
CA ASP A 7 -4.36 -9.11 6.42
C ASP A 7 -3.58 -9.83 5.29
N ASN A 8 -2.25 -9.70 5.32
CA ASN A 8 -1.31 -10.22 4.32
C ASN A 8 -1.49 -9.71 2.89
N LYS A 9 -2.29 -8.66 2.67
CA LYS A 9 -2.44 -8.00 1.36
C LYS A 9 -1.83 -6.60 1.35
N PRO A 10 -1.13 -6.21 0.28
CA PRO A 10 -0.61 -4.86 0.15
C PRO A 10 -1.77 -3.86 0.06
N ILE A 11 -1.63 -2.72 0.73
CA ILE A 11 -2.61 -1.64 0.65
C ILE A 11 -2.08 -0.46 -0.16
N ASN A 12 -2.97 0.18 -0.90
CA ASN A 12 -2.72 1.49 -1.52
C ASN A 12 -3.61 2.52 -0.85
N LEU A 13 -3.03 3.67 -0.49
CA LEU A 13 -3.80 4.77 0.08
C LEU A 13 -4.29 5.69 -1.03
N ARG A 14 -5.57 6.05 -0.97
CA ARG A 14 -6.14 7.12 -1.79
C ARG A 14 -6.58 8.24 -0.86
N SER A 15 -6.15 9.46 -1.16
CA SER A 15 -6.74 10.67 -0.57
C SER A 15 -7.87 11.13 -1.48
N LEU A 16 -9.12 10.79 -1.11
CA LEU A 16 -10.29 11.25 -1.83
C LEU A 16 -10.84 12.51 -1.13
N ASN A 17 -10.80 13.65 -1.81
CA ASN A 17 -11.63 14.79 -1.47
C ASN A 17 -12.68 14.94 -2.58
N THR A 18 -13.94 14.65 -2.26
CA THR A 18 -15.04 14.47 -3.22
C THR A 18 -15.30 15.71 -4.08
N LEU A 19 -14.98 16.91 -3.58
CA LEU A 19 -15.33 18.18 -4.22
C LEU A 19 -14.23 18.79 -5.11
N VAL A 20 -12.98 18.31 -5.02
CA VAL A 20 -11.81 19.05 -5.60
C VAL A 20 -10.78 18.17 -6.30
N ASN A 21 -10.85 16.84 -6.16
CA ASN A 21 -9.76 15.96 -6.60
C ASN A 21 -9.91 15.41 -8.03
N PHE A 22 -10.23 16.27 -9.02
CA PHE A 22 -10.22 15.89 -10.43
C PHE A 22 -9.28 16.80 -11.24
N PRO A 23 -8.32 16.28 -12.04
CA PRO A 23 -7.98 14.89 -12.34
C PRO A 23 -6.81 14.40 -11.44
N GLY A 24 -6.99 14.46 -10.12
CA GLY A 24 -5.89 14.28 -9.17
C GLY A 24 -5.30 12.86 -9.09
N PRO A 25 -4.14 12.70 -8.45
CA PRO A 25 -3.45 11.40 -8.31
C PRO A 25 -4.38 10.31 -7.77
N LYS A 26 -4.63 9.28 -8.58
CA LYS A 26 -5.61 8.21 -8.30
C LYS A 26 -5.22 7.35 -7.08
N TYR A 27 -3.92 7.18 -6.83
CA TYR A 27 -3.36 6.37 -5.75
C TYR A 27 -2.01 6.91 -5.27
N LYS A 28 -1.72 6.75 -3.98
CA LYS A 28 -0.40 7.01 -3.39
C LYS A 28 0.28 5.69 -3.09
N LYS A 29 1.47 5.48 -3.65
CA LYS A 29 2.34 4.34 -3.32
C LYS A 29 2.79 4.43 -1.86
N VAL A 30 2.55 3.38 -1.08
CA VAL A 30 2.82 3.35 0.36
C VAL A 30 4.03 2.47 0.64
N SER A 31 5.18 2.95 0.18
CA SER A 31 6.46 2.30 0.40
C SER A 31 7.42 3.27 1.08
N PHE A 32 8.04 2.84 2.17
CA PHE A 32 8.89 3.64 3.02
C PHE A 32 10.34 3.15 2.97
N SER A 33 11.28 4.10 2.98
CA SER A 33 12.71 3.78 3.13
C SER A 33 13.06 3.43 4.58
N ASN A 34 12.34 4.02 5.55
CA ASN A 34 12.54 3.82 6.99
C ASN A 34 11.33 3.07 7.60
N SER A 35 11.61 2.09 8.45
CA SER A 35 10.59 1.29 9.15
C SER A 35 9.76 2.11 10.14
N GLY A 36 10.33 3.13 10.79
CA GLY A 36 9.62 3.94 11.79
C GLY A 36 8.40 4.66 11.20
N HIS A 37 8.50 5.19 9.98
CA HIS A 37 7.36 5.80 9.30
C HIS A 37 6.28 4.78 8.91
N ALA A 38 6.69 3.55 8.53
CA ALA A 38 5.75 2.48 8.25
C ALA A 38 5.00 2.03 9.51
N PHE A 39 5.69 1.90 10.64
CA PHE A 39 5.05 1.57 11.93
C PHE A 39 4.09 2.66 12.39
N ASN A 40 4.47 3.94 12.27
CA ASN A 40 3.57 5.04 12.61
C ASN A 40 2.29 5.02 11.77
N LEU A 41 2.40 4.69 10.48
CA LEU A 41 1.22 4.51 9.63
C LEU A 41 0.38 3.31 10.08
N ALA A 42 1.00 2.14 10.27
CA ALA A 42 0.30 0.93 10.69
C ALA A 42 -0.46 1.15 12.02
N THR A 43 0.18 1.77 13.02
CA THR A 43 -0.46 2.11 14.30
C THR A 43 -1.64 3.07 14.12
N ARG A 44 -1.50 4.09 13.26
CA ARG A 44 -2.61 5.03 12.98
C ARG A 44 -3.78 4.32 12.29
N LEU A 45 -3.51 3.44 11.34
CA LEU A 45 -4.55 2.67 10.63
C LEU A 45 -5.24 1.66 11.54
N ASN A 46 -4.47 0.93 12.35
CA ASN A 46 -4.99 0.03 13.38
C ASN A 46 -5.92 0.76 14.35
N LYS A 47 -5.53 1.96 14.82
CA LYS A 47 -6.37 2.80 15.68
C LYS A 47 -7.63 3.31 14.97
N LEU A 48 -7.52 3.74 13.72
CA LEU A 48 -8.64 4.29 12.94
C LEU A 48 -9.71 3.24 12.65
N PHE A 49 -9.29 2.04 12.25
CA PHE A 49 -10.19 0.94 11.87
C PHE A 49 -10.46 -0.06 12.99
N LYS A 50 -9.97 0.23 14.21
CA LYS A 50 -10.11 -0.63 15.40
C LYS A 50 -9.72 -2.09 15.12
N THR A 51 -8.56 -2.25 14.50
CA THR A 51 -8.01 -3.55 14.08
C THR A 51 -6.54 -3.63 14.44
N ASP A 52 -5.98 -4.83 14.45
CA ASP A 52 -4.57 -5.16 14.62
C ASP A 52 -3.97 -5.80 13.35
N LYS A 53 -4.76 -5.86 12.27
CA LYS A 53 -4.39 -6.52 11.02
C LYS A 53 -3.46 -5.69 10.14
N PHE A 54 -3.21 -4.41 10.45
CA PHE A 54 -2.20 -3.64 9.73
C PHE A 54 -0.80 -3.95 10.26
N GLN A 55 0.04 -4.50 9.39
CA GLN A 55 1.39 -4.96 9.72
C GLN A 55 2.42 -4.37 8.76
N VAL A 56 3.66 -4.23 9.23
CA VAL A 56 4.78 -3.72 8.41
C VAL A 56 5.59 -4.88 7.87
N ILE A 57 5.74 -4.95 6.55
CA ILE A 57 6.55 -5.96 5.87
C ILE A 57 7.83 -5.33 5.32
N LYS A 58 8.97 -5.99 5.55
CA LYS A 58 10.27 -5.61 5.00
C LYS A 58 10.53 -6.39 3.71
N PHE A 59 10.67 -5.65 2.61
CA PHE A 59 11.13 -6.18 1.33
C PHE A 59 12.65 -6.05 1.24
N THR A 60 13.32 -7.20 1.12
CA THR A 60 14.77 -7.32 0.93
C THR A 60 15.14 -7.55 -0.54
N LYS A 61 14.36 -8.38 -1.25
CA LYS A 61 14.48 -8.65 -2.68
C LYS A 61 13.08 -8.72 -3.29
N GLY A 62 12.95 -8.27 -4.53
CA GLY A 62 11.72 -8.33 -5.31
C GLY A 62 12.04 -8.79 -6.73
N GLU A 63 11.03 -9.32 -7.40
CA GLU A 63 11.14 -9.73 -8.79
C GLU A 63 10.85 -8.56 -9.72
N VAL A 64 11.54 -8.52 -10.85
CA VAL A 64 11.25 -7.56 -11.92
C VAL A 64 10.09 -8.13 -12.72
N ILE A 65 8.90 -7.57 -12.53
CA ILE A 65 7.74 -7.90 -13.37
C ILE A 65 7.75 -6.95 -14.56
N VAL A 66 7.84 -7.53 -15.77
CA VAL A 66 7.64 -6.80 -17.03
C VAL A 66 6.22 -7.06 -17.47
N GLU A 67 5.51 -6.00 -17.86
CA GLU A 67 4.17 -6.11 -18.44
C GLU A 67 4.30 -6.83 -19.79
N ASN A 68 4.02 -8.13 -19.82
CA ASN A 68 3.76 -8.81 -21.07
C ASN A 68 2.39 -8.32 -21.53
N ASN A 69 2.39 -7.52 -22.60
CA ASN A 69 1.23 -6.83 -23.14
C ASN A 69 0.26 -7.78 -23.88
N SER A 70 0.07 -8.99 -23.34
CA SER A 70 -0.77 -10.04 -23.90
C SER A 70 -1.73 -10.55 -22.83
N GLU A 71 -3.00 -10.20 -23.00
CA GLU A 71 -4.14 -10.72 -22.27
C GLU A 71 -4.13 -12.26 -22.23
N GLN A 72 -4.11 -12.82 -21.02
CA GLN A 72 -4.75 -14.07 -20.61
C GLN A 72 -4.36 -14.26 -19.14
N GLY A 73 -5.30 -14.18 -18.20
CA GLY A 73 -6.33 -15.19 -18.04
C GLY A 73 -5.86 -16.14 -16.94
N MET A 74 -6.66 -16.23 -15.89
CA MET A 74 -6.43 -17.03 -14.68
C MET A 74 -5.93 -18.44 -14.99
N VAL A 75 -4.95 -18.93 -14.22
CA VAL A 75 -4.88 -20.30 -13.70
C VAL A 75 -4.15 -20.30 -12.36
#